data_AF-A0A1F4PJN1-F1
#
_entry.id   AF-A0A1F4PJN1-F1
#
_cell.length_a   1.000
_cell.length_b   1.000
_cell.length_c   1.000
_cell.angle_alpha   90.00
_cell.angle_beta   90.00
_cell.angle_gamma   90.00
#
_symmetry.space_group_name_H-M   'P 1'
#
loop_
_entity.id
_entity.type
_entity.pdbx_description
1 polymer ?
#
loop_
_entity_poly.entity_id
_entity_poly.type
_entity_poly.pdbx_seq_one_letter_code
_entity_poly.pdbx_strand_id
1 'polypeptide(L)' 'MRAIEFVANVEDGVIKVPKKYQAQLGDNFRVIILQEESSTAKKKSGKKRSLTAFRITTKDLKFDRDEANER' A
#
# COMPACT_ATOMS: atom_id res chain seq x y z
N MET A 1 19.75 -20.34 25.37
CA MET A 1 19.58 -20.47 23.90
C MET A 1 19.69 -19.08 23.27
N ARG A 2 20.43 -18.91 22.18
CA ARG A 2 20.55 -17.63 21.45
C ARG A 2 19.93 -17.80 20.07
N ALA A 3 18.99 -16.93 19.71
CA ALA A 3 18.36 -16.88 18.40
C ALA A 3 18.89 -15.66 17.63
N ILE A 4 19.21 -15.85 16.35
CA ILE A 4 19.61 -14.78 15.44
C ILE A 4 18.44 -14.56 14.48
N GLU A 5 17.81 -13.40 14.57
CA GLU A 5 16.73 -13.00 13.69
C GLU A 5 17.24 -11.92 12.73
N PHE A 6 17.00 -12.14 11.44
CA PHE A 6 17.31 -11.16 10.41
C PHE A 6 16.30 -11.26 9.27
N VAL A 7 16.06 -10.13 8.62
CA VAL A 7 15.27 -10.07 7.39
C VAL A 7 16.24 -10.08 6.22
N ALA A 8 16.01 -10.98 5.27
CA ALA A 8 16.78 -11.07 4.04
C ALA A 8 15.84 -11.33 2.86
N ASN A 9 16.21 -10.78 1.71
CA ASN A 9 15.53 -11.09 0.46
C ASN A 9 15.93 -12.49 0.00
N VAL A 10 14.97 -13.20 -0.59
CA VAL A 10 15.21 -14.47 -1.28
C VAL A 10 15.56 -14.15 -2.73
N GLU A 11 16.74 -14.56 -3.17
CA GLU A 11 17.17 -14.51 -4.57
C GLU A 11 17.34 -15.95 -5.06
N ASP A 12 16.56 -16.38 -6.07
CA ASP A 12 16.61 -17.73 -6.65
C ASP A 12 16.52 -18.89 -5.63
N GLY A 13 15.71 -18.71 -4.58
CA GLY A 13 15.57 -19.70 -3.50
C GLY A 13 16.72 -19.72 -2.50
N VAL A 14 17.68 -18.80 -2.61
CA VAL A 14 18.82 -18.67 -1.70
C VAL A 14 18.60 -17.49 -0.75
N ILE A 15 18.67 -17.75 0.56
CA ILE A 15 18.70 -16.72 1.60
C ILE A 15 20.17 -16.46 1.96
N LYS A 16 20.68 -15.28 1.62
CA LYS A 16 22.05 -14.89 1.97
C LYS A 16 22.12 -14.46 3.43
N VAL A 17 22.91 -15.18 4.23
CA VAL A 17 23.15 -14.82 5.62
C VAL A 17 24.09 -13.60 5.70
N PRO A 18 23.72 -12.51 6.40
CA PRO A 18 24.56 -11.34 6.53
C PRO A 18 25.93 -11.66 7.17
N LYS A 19 27.00 -11.04 6.65
CA LYS A 19 28.39 -11.27 7.09
C LYS A 19 28.60 -11.11 8.60
N LYS A 20 27.82 -10.24 9.24
CA LYS A 20 27.86 -9.98 10.69
C LYS A 20 27.62 -11.25 11.52
N TYR A 21 26.85 -12.20 11.00
CA TYR A 21 26.48 -13.42 11.70
C TYR A 21 27.31 -14.63 11.27
N GLN A 22 28.05 -14.55 10.16
CA GLN A 22 28.87 -15.66 9.65
C GLN A 22 29.91 -16.13 10.67
N ALA A 23 30.54 -15.21 11.41
CA ALA A 23 31.51 -15.55 12.44
C ALA A 23 30.88 -16.24 13.68
N GLN A 24 29.56 -16.16 13.83
CA GLN A 24 28.82 -16.74 14.96
C GLN A 24 28.11 -18.05 14.58
N LEU A 25 28.12 -18.40 13.30
CA LEU A 25 27.51 -19.61 12.75
C LEU A 25 28.61 -20.66 12.58
N GLY A 26 28.40 -21.85 13.15
CA GLY A 26 29.22 -23.01 12.86
C GLY A 26 28.79 -23.70 11.56
N ASP A 27 29.39 -24.86 11.26
CA ASP A 27 29.16 -25.58 10.00
C ASP A 27 27.72 -26.10 9.83
N ASN A 28 27.04 -26.43 10.93
CA ASN A 28 25.68 -26.97 10.92
C ASN A 28 24.77 -26.21 11.89
N PHE A 29 23.62 -25.73 11.41
CA PHE A 29 22.63 -25.04 12.23
C PHE A 29 21.21 -25.30 11.71
N ARG A 30 20.22 -25.13 12.59
CA ARG A 30 18.81 -25.26 12.27
C ARG A 30 18.22 -23.87 12.01
N VAL A 31 17.42 -23.74 10.97
CA VAL A 31 16.79 -22.47 10.56
C VAL A 31 15.28 -22.57 10.71
N ILE A 32 14.64 -21.49 11.14
CA ILE A 32 13.19 -21.32 11.12
C ILE A 32 12.91 -20.19 10.14
N ILE A 33 12.12 -20.46 9.10
CA ILE A 33 11.74 -19.47 8.09
C ILE A 33 10.35 -18.96 8.43
N LEU A 34 10.26 -17.66 8.70
CA LEU A 34 9.01 -16.95 8.92
C LEU A 34 8.80 -16.05 7.71
N GLN A 35 7.78 -16.34 6.92
CA GLN A 35 7.39 -15.50 5.80
C GLN A 35 6.31 -14.54 6.27
N GLU A 36 6.58 -13.25 6.22
CA GLU A 36 5.52 -12.26 6.32
C GLU A 36 4.67 -12.36 5.06
N GLU A 37 3.38 -12.67 5.22
CA GLU A 37 2.44 -12.46 4.15
C GLU A 37 2.45 -10.96 3.84
N SER A 38 3.09 -10.59 2.73
CA SER A 38 2.92 -9.24 2.20
C SER A 38 1.42 -9.07 2.02
N SER A 39 0.79 -8.25 2.85
CA SER A 39 -0.59 -7.83 2.68
C SER A 39 -0.63 -6.88 1.46
N THR A 40 -0.22 -7.38 0.30
CA THR A 40 -0.54 -6.82 -0.99
C THR A 40 -1.96 -7.25 -1.35
N ALA A 41 -2.90 -7.02 -0.42
CA ALA A 41 -4.09 -6.31 -0.84
C ALA A 41 -3.56 -5.01 -1.44
N LYS A 42 -3.24 -5.04 -2.75
CA LYS A 42 -3.21 -3.84 -3.58
C LYS A 42 -4.54 -3.18 -3.27
N LYS A 43 -4.56 -2.25 -2.32
CA LYS A 43 -5.52 -1.16 -2.35
C LYS A 43 -5.24 -0.58 -3.72
N LYS A 44 -6.02 -1.00 -4.73
CA LYS A 44 -6.15 -0.28 -5.99
C LYS A 44 -6.39 1.12 -5.48
N SER A 45 -5.35 1.95 -5.48
CA SER A 45 -5.46 3.33 -5.07
C SER A 45 -6.49 3.84 -6.05
N GLY A 46 -7.72 3.94 -5.57
CA GLY A 46 -8.87 4.23 -6.41
C GLY A 46 -8.46 5.47 -7.15
N LYS A 47 -8.30 5.33 -8.48
CA LYS A 47 -7.92 6.41 -9.40
C LYS A 47 -8.58 7.66 -8.84
N LYS A 48 -7.80 8.61 -8.29
CA LYS A 48 -8.35 9.79 -7.61
C LYS A 48 -9.28 10.41 -8.64
N ARG A 49 -10.59 10.19 -8.50
CA ARG A 49 -11.57 10.82 -9.37
C ARG A 49 -11.45 12.28 -9.00
N SER A 50 -10.79 13.07 -9.83
CA SER A 50 -10.76 14.51 -9.65
C SER A 50 -12.21 14.96 -9.67
N LEU A 51 -12.75 15.35 -8.51
CA LEU A 51 -14.04 16.01 -8.44
C LEU A 51 -13.83 17.39 -9.07
N THR A 52 -14.05 17.47 -10.37
CA THR A 52 -14.07 18.74 -11.08
C THR A 52 -15.33 19.47 -10.65
N ALA A 53 -15.19 20.58 -9.96
CA ALA A 53 -16.30 21.47 -9.67
C ALA A 53 -16.90 21.95 -11.00
N PHE A 54 -18.14 21.57 -11.28
CA PHE A 54 -18.87 22.03 -12.45
C PHE A 54 -19.39 23.43 -12.18
N ARG A 55 -18.92 24.42 -12.95
CA ARG A 55 -19.36 25.81 -12.81
C ARG A 55 -20.51 26.07 -13.76
N ILE A 56 -21.72 26.20 -13.22
CA ILE A 56 -22.90 26.54 -14.00
C ILE A 56 -22.83 28.03 -14.35
N THR A 57 -22.85 28.34 -15.65
CA THR A 57 -22.91 29.73 -16.14
C THR A 57 -24.35 30.22 -16.10
N THR A 58 -24.69 31.03 -15.10
CA THR A 58 -26.04 31.58 -14.89
C THR A 58 -26.28 32.90 -15.63
N LYS A 59 -25.45 33.25 -16.63
CA LYS A 59 -25.43 34.59 -17.23
C LYS A 59 -26.79 34.99 -17.84
N ASP A 60 -27.52 34.03 -18.39
CA ASP A 60 -28.83 34.25 -19.01
C ASP A 60 -29.98 33.57 -18.23
N LEU A 61 -29.70 33.11 -17.01
CA LEU A 61 -30.67 32.41 -16.16
C LEU A 61 -31.44 33.45 -15.35
N LYS A 62 -32.59 33.87 -15.86
CA LYS A 62 -33.49 34.80 -15.18
C LYS A 62 -34.39 34.01 -14.23
N PHE A 63 -34.29 34.30 -12.93
CA PHE A 63 -35.14 33.68 -11.92
C PHE A 63 -36.59 34.12 -12.11
N ASP A 64 -37.45 33.18 -12.49
CA ASP A 64 -38.90 33.40 -12.53
C ASP A 64 -39.49 33.18 -11.13
N ARG A 65 -40.09 34.22 -10.58
CA ARG A 65 -40.66 34.20 -9.22
C ARG A 65 -42.03 33.57 -9.18
N ASP A 66 -42.75 33.62 -10.30
CA ASP A 66 -44.13 33.17 -10.34
C ASP A 66 -44.16 31.64 -10.39
N GLU A 67 -43.38 31.03 -11.27
CA GLU A 67 -43.21 29.56 -11.35
C GLU A 67 -42.66 28.93 -10.05
N ALA A 68 -41.81 29.66 -9.30
CA ALA A 68 -41.22 29.17 -8.06
C ALA A 68 -42.19 29.15 -6.86
N ASN A 69 -43.22 30.01 -6.90
CA ASN A 69 -44.24 30.13 -5.84
C ASN A 69 -45.50 29.30 -6.11
N GLU A 70 -45.61 28.66 -7.29
CA GLU A 70 -46.70 27.74 -7.64
C GLU A 70 -46.54 26.33 -7.02
N ARG A 71 -45.61 26.16 -6.07
CA ARG A 71 -45.32 24.90 -5.37
C ARG A 71 -45.70 24.94 -3.89
#